data_AF-A0A3D0P4K1-F1
#
_entry.id   AF-A0A3D0P4K1-F1
#
_cell.length_a   1.000
_cell.length_b   1.000
_cell.length_c   1.000
_cell.angle_alpha   90.00
_cell.angle_beta   90.00
_cell.angle_gamma   90.00
#
_symmetry.space_group_name_H-M   'P 1'
#
loop_
_entity.id
_entity.type
_entity.pdbx_description
1 polymer ?
#
loop_
_entity_poly.entity_id
_entity_poly.type
_entity_poly.pdbx_seq_one_letter_code
_entity_poly.pdbx_strand_id
1 'polypeptide(L)'
;MPFVAKSHRFRVLAAVLLAVAGSVITACSESASNYQFWRVSTAYSFENKLAEPFGIAFHNGRVYVTDGQNGEVRSFIPGDGEVSTIKGFDTPSGIAIGTGGEVVVADPGTNTIKQF
;
A
#
# COMPACT_ATOMS: atom_id res chain seq x y z
N MET A 1 37.49 -68.65 -14.50
CA MET A 1 36.38 -69.62 -14.64
C MET A 1 35.12 -68.84 -15.05
N PRO A 2 34.52 -69.06 -16.24
CA PRO A 2 33.32 -68.34 -16.67
C PRO A 2 32.06 -69.20 -16.47
N PHE A 3 30.95 -68.59 -16.00
CA PHE A 3 29.62 -69.23 -16.00
C PHE A 3 28.49 -68.18 -16.13
N VAL A 4 27.86 -68.18 -17.33
CA VAL A 4 26.40 -68.10 -17.65
C VAL A 4 25.61 -66.83 -17.24
N ALA A 5 25.20 -66.00 -18.23
CA ALA A 5 23.86 -65.85 -18.87
C ALA A 5 22.82 -65.07 -18.02
N LYS A 6 21.80 -64.36 -18.53
CA LYS A 6 21.04 -64.43 -19.79
C LYS A 6 20.19 -63.14 -19.90
N SER A 7 20.01 -62.62 -21.12
CA SER A 7 19.09 -61.53 -21.46
C SER A 7 17.62 -61.99 -21.44
N HIS A 8 16.74 -61.26 -20.74
CA HIS A 8 15.29 -61.49 -20.79
C HIS A 8 14.52 -60.20 -21.10
N ARG A 9 14.23 -60.06 -22.40
CA ARG A 9 13.07 -59.34 -22.92
C ARG A 9 11.82 -59.89 -22.22
N PHE A 10 11.22 -59.16 -21.29
CA PHE A 10 9.77 -59.16 -21.00
C PHE A 10 9.48 -58.26 -19.79
N ARG A 11 9.51 -56.94 -19.95
CA ARG A 11 8.73 -56.06 -19.08
C ARG A 11 8.08 -54.94 -19.88
N VAL A 12 6.85 -55.25 -20.23
CA VAL A 12 5.70 -54.35 -20.10
C VAL A 12 5.63 -53.23 -21.14
N LEU A 13 4.75 -53.50 -22.10
CA LEU A 13 4.08 -52.63 -23.06
C LEU A 13 3.23 -51.51 -22.39
N ALA A 14 3.68 -50.91 -21.28
CA ALA A 14 2.89 -49.92 -20.51
C ALA A 14 3.72 -48.68 -20.11
N ALA A 15 4.37 -48.05 -21.09
CA ALA A 15 4.80 -46.66 -20.96
C ALA A 15 4.57 -45.87 -22.26
N VAL A 16 3.67 -46.35 -23.12
CA VAL A 16 3.00 -45.52 -24.12
C VAL A 16 1.86 -44.83 -23.37
N LEU A 17 1.91 -43.48 -23.31
CA LEU A 17 1.01 -42.55 -22.58
C LEU A 17 1.32 -42.30 -21.08
N LEU A 18 2.46 -41.67 -20.78
CA LEU A 18 2.53 -40.83 -19.58
C LEU A 18 3.15 -39.46 -19.90
N ALA A 19 2.25 -38.47 -19.97
CA ALA A 19 2.49 -37.05 -19.75
C ALA A 19 3.27 -36.24 -20.83
N VAL A 20 2.73 -36.22 -22.05
CA VAL A 20 2.73 -34.97 -22.85
C VAL A 20 1.76 -33.99 -22.18
N ALA A 21 2.15 -33.34 -21.08
CA ALA A 21 1.36 -32.26 -20.44
C ALA A 21 2.11 -31.50 -19.32
N GLY A 22 3.44 -31.56 -19.27
CA GLY A 22 4.15 -31.42 -18.00
C GLY A 22 5.03 -30.20 -17.77
N SER A 23 4.99 -29.10 -18.54
CA SER A 23 5.86 -27.93 -18.21
C SER A 23 5.43 -26.57 -18.78
N VAL A 24 4.15 -26.32 -19.04
CA VAL A 24 3.67 -24.95 -19.31
C VAL A 24 2.74 -24.53 -18.19
N ILE A 25 3.29 -24.40 -16.98
CA ILE A 25 2.63 -23.68 -15.90
C ILE A 25 3.73 -22.99 -15.06
N THR A 26 4.38 -21.97 -15.62
CA THR A 26 4.87 -20.91 -14.72
C THR A 26 3.64 -20.12 -14.32
N ALA A 27 2.98 -20.58 -13.26
CA ALA A 27 1.99 -19.78 -12.57
C ALA A 27 2.71 -18.52 -12.08
N CYS A 28 2.30 -17.35 -12.58
CA CYS A 28 2.61 -16.10 -11.91
C CYS A 28 1.89 -16.16 -10.57
N SER A 29 2.61 -16.42 -9.48
CA SER A 29 2.02 -16.26 -8.15
C SER A 29 1.91 -14.77 -7.88
N GLU A 30 0.83 -14.15 -8.35
CA GLU A 30 0.38 -12.91 -7.74
C GLU A 30 -0.11 -13.28 -6.34
N SER A 31 0.70 -12.95 -5.34
CA SER A 31 0.28 -13.05 -3.94
C SER A 31 -0.92 -12.14 -3.77
N ALA A 32 -2.13 -12.71 -3.86
CA ALA A 32 -3.35 -12.05 -3.42
C ALA A 32 -3.21 -11.80 -1.92
N SER A 33 -2.70 -10.63 -1.57
CA SER A 33 -2.65 -10.18 -0.19
C SER A 33 -4.09 -10.13 0.33
N ASN A 34 -4.39 -11.00 1.30
CA ASN A 34 -5.61 -10.93 2.09
C ASN A 34 -5.58 -9.62 2.87
N TYR A 35 -6.03 -8.52 2.25
CA TYR A 35 -6.14 -7.26 2.96
C TYR A 35 -7.21 -7.42 4.03
N GLN A 36 -6.76 -7.52 5.27
CA GLN A 36 -7.64 -7.70 6.39
C GLN A 36 -8.35 -6.37 6.79
N PHE A 37 -9.25 -5.86 5.94
CA PHE A 37 -9.96 -4.59 6.15
C PHE A 37 -11.18 -4.72 7.08
N TRP A 38 -10.98 -4.97 8.38
CA TRP A 38 -12.09 -4.87 9.37
C TRP A 38 -11.64 -4.39 10.75
N ARG A 39 -10.37 -3.98 10.91
CA ARG A 39 -9.88 -3.38 12.15
C ARG A 39 -9.69 -1.88 11.93
N VAL A 40 -10.49 -1.09 12.61
CA VAL A 40 -10.27 0.35 12.73
C VAL A 40 -9.35 0.59 13.93
N SER A 41 -8.26 1.31 13.71
CA SER A 41 -7.31 1.69 14.75
C SER A 41 -6.75 3.08 14.48
N THR A 42 -6.25 3.74 15.52
CA THR A 42 -5.50 5.00 15.37
C THR A 42 -4.20 4.74 14.62
N ALA A 43 -4.07 5.29 13.41
CA ALA A 43 -2.86 5.15 12.59
C ALA A 43 -1.71 6.02 13.12
N TYR A 44 -2.03 7.23 13.60
CA TYR A 44 -1.10 8.15 14.21
C TYR A 44 -1.86 9.06 15.17
N SER A 45 -1.28 9.36 16.33
CA SER A 45 -1.80 10.37 17.24
C SER A 45 -0.71 11.42 17.41
N PHE A 46 -1.02 12.67 17.08
CA PHE A 46 -0.15 13.81 17.37
C PHE A 46 -0.24 14.16 18.87
N GLU A 47 -0.05 13.18 19.74
CA GLU A 47 -0.22 13.29 21.20
C GLU A 47 -1.59 13.88 21.58
N ASN A 48 -2.65 13.50 20.84
CA ASN A 48 -4.01 14.05 20.98
C ASN A 48 -4.11 15.58 20.74
N LYS A 49 -3.19 16.16 19.97
CA LYS A 49 -3.18 17.58 19.58
C LYS A 49 -3.82 17.86 18.22
N LEU A 50 -4.46 16.87 17.59
CA LEU A 50 -5.36 17.13 16.47
C LEU A 50 -6.71 17.53 17.05
N ALA A 51 -7.21 18.71 16.69
CA ALA A 51 -8.42 19.24 17.27
C ALA A 51 -9.66 18.92 16.42
N GLU A 52 -9.60 19.17 15.11
CA GLU A 52 -10.68 18.83 14.17
C GLU A 52 -10.09 18.33 12.84
N PRO A 53 -9.63 17.06 12.78
CA PRO A 53 -9.10 16.52 11.53
C PRO A 53 -10.23 16.34 10.50
N PHE A 54 -10.14 17.04 9.36
CA PHE A 54 -11.19 16.99 8.32
C PHE A 54 -10.78 16.19 7.09
N GLY A 55 -9.72 16.62 6.41
CA GLY A 55 -9.25 16.09 5.15
C GLY A 55 -7.90 15.40 5.31
N ILE A 56 -7.64 14.43 4.46
CA ILE A 56 -6.39 13.67 4.42
C ILE A 56 -5.91 13.51 2.98
N ALA A 57 -4.60 13.64 2.77
CA ALA A 57 -3.94 13.34 1.51
C ALA A 57 -2.65 12.55 1.75
N PHE A 58 -2.27 11.73 0.78
CA PHE A 58 -1.02 10.96 0.81
C PHE A 58 -0.17 11.34 -0.40
N HIS A 59 1.10 11.64 -0.16
CA HIS A 59 2.06 11.95 -1.23
C HIS A 59 3.47 11.54 -0.80
N ASN A 60 4.15 10.75 -1.64
CA ASN A 60 5.54 10.31 -1.43
C ASN A 60 5.83 9.73 -0.03
N GLY A 61 4.96 8.87 0.49
CA GLY A 61 5.16 8.24 1.80
C GLY A 61 4.70 9.09 2.99
N ARG A 62 4.36 10.35 2.78
CA ARG A 62 3.89 11.27 3.82
C ARG A 62 2.36 11.41 3.78
N VAL A 63 1.76 11.39 4.96
CA VAL A 63 0.34 11.68 5.18
C VAL A 63 0.20 13.12 5.61
N TYR A 64 -0.74 13.85 5.02
CA TYR A 64 -1.10 15.22 5.35
C TYR A 64 -2.55 15.25 5.82
N VAL A 65 -2.80 15.95 6.91
CA VAL A 65 -4.11 16.06 7.57
C VAL A 65 -4.39 17.54 7.80
N THR A 66 -5.56 18.01 7.39
CA THR A 66 -6.05 19.35 7.75
C THR A 66 -6.61 19.31 9.17
N ASP A 67 -6.08 20.17 10.04
CA ASP A 67 -6.48 20.33 11.44
C ASP A 67 -7.29 21.63 11.56
N GLY A 68 -8.61 21.49 11.37
CA GLY A 68 -9.54 22.59 11.14
C GLY A 68 -9.52 23.63 12.25
N GLN A 69 -9.72 23.20 13.50
CA GLN A 69 -9.80 24.10 14.65
C GLN A 69 -8.46 24.74 15.00
N ASN A 70 -7.33 24.09 14.67
CA ASN A 70 -6.01 24.67 14.91
C ASN A 70 -5.54 25.60 13.77
N GLY A 71 -6.21 25.60 12.62
CA GLY A 71 -5.78 26.40 11.46
C GLY A 71 -4.48 25.88 10.83
N GLU A 72 -4.25 24.57 10.88
CA GLU A 72 -3.00 23.94 10.48
C GLU A 72 -3.21 22.83 9.44
N VAL A 73 -2.20 22.58 8.60
CA VAL A 73 -2.01 21.31 7.91
C VAL A 73 -0.86 20.60 8.59
N ARG A 74 -1.12 19.43 9.16
CA ARG A 74 -0.12 18.62 9.86
C ARG A 74 0.21 17.41 9.03
N SER A 75 1.47 17.00 9.02
CA SER A 75 1.91 15.86 8.25
C SER A 75 2.81 14.96 9.06
N PHE A 76 2.82 13.68 8.71
CA PHE A 76 3.70 12.69 9.31
C PHE A 76 4.05 11.62 8.28
N ILE A 77 5.21 10.98 8.43
CA ILE A 77 5.47 9.73 7.70
C ILE A 77 5.08 8.56 8.64
N PRO A 78 4.32 7.56 8.15
CA PRO A 78 3.96 6.40 8.95
C PRO A 78 5.20 5.56 9.31
N GLY A 79 5.38 5.28 10.59
CA GLY A 79 6.41 4.37 11.11
C GLY A 79 7.72 5.03 11.55
N ASP A 80 8.11 6.16 10.96
CA ASP A 80 9.27 6.96 11.39
C ASP A 80 8.88 8.12 12.33
N GLY A 81 7.62 8.55 12.29
CA GLY A 81 7.06 9.59 13.13
C GLY A 81 7.53 11.01 12.80
N GLU A 82 8.11 11.26 11.61
CA GLU A 82 8.61 12.58 11.25
C GLU A 82 7.47 13.57 11.00
N VAL A 83 7.28 14.54 11.89
CA VAL A 83 6.17 15.50 11.84
C VAL A 83 6.58 16.84 11.23
N SER A 84 5.71 17.39 10.38
CA SER A 84 5.78 18.79 9.95
C SER A 84 4.42 19.47 10.08
N THR A 85 4.42 20.77 10.34
CA THR A 85 3.22 21.60 10.49
C THR A 85 3.33 22.81 9.58
N ILE A 86 2.28 23.05 8.80
CA ILE A 86 2.11 24.22 7.94
C ILE A 86 0.95 25.03 8.52
N LYS A 87 1.20 26.32 8.75
CA LYS A 87 0.23 27.25 9.35
C LYS A 87 -0.26 28.25 8.31
N GLY A 88 -1.18 29.12 8.72
CA GLY A 88 -1.70 30.21 7.89
C GLY A 88 -3.08 29.92 7.30
N PHE A 89 -3.81 28.97 7.88
CA PHE A 89 -5.21 28.68 7.58
C PHE A 89 -6.10 29.16 8.73
N ASP A 90 -7.40 29.33 8.47
CA ASP A 90 -8.37 29.65 9.51
C ASP A 90 -9.25 28.44 9.85
N THR A 91 -9.75 27.72 8.85
CA THR A 91 -10.47 26.45 9.04
C THR A 91 -10.21 25.51 7.87
N PRO A 92 -8.98 24.97 7.71
CA PRO A 92 -8.65 24.11 6.56
C PRO A 92 -9.49 22.83 6.58
N SER A 93 -10.12 22.49 5.45
CA SER A 93 -11.04 21.34 5.35
C SER A 93 -10.57 20.28 4.37
N GLY A 94 -10.77 20.47 3.06
CA GLY A 94 -10.28 19.58 2.01
C GLY A 94 -8.82 19.84 1.67
N ILE A 95 -8.07 18.79 1.34
CA ILE A 95 -6.68 18.86 0.86
C ILE A 95 -6.48 17.93 -0.35
N ALA A 96 -5.75 18.41 -1.34
CA ALA A 96 -5.28 17.63 -2.48
C ALA A 96 -3.81 17.93 -2.76
N ILE A 97 -3.07 16.95 -3.27
CA ILE A 97 -1.66 17.10 -3.60
C ILE A 97 -1.44 16.59 -5.03
N GLY A 98 -0.87 17.44 -5.88
CA GLY A 98 -0.52 17.13 -7.26
C GLY A 98 0.67 16.19 -7.37
N THR A 99 0.93 15.67 -8.58
CA THR A 99 2.08 14.79 -8.83
C THR A 99 3.41 15.52 -8.70
N GLY A 100 3.44 16.85 -8.86
CA GLY A 100 4.62 17.68 -8.66
C GLY A 100 4.84 18.09 -7.19
N GLY A 101 3.92 17.71 -6.30
CA GLY A 101 3.94 18.09 -4.89
C GLY A 101 3.19 19.39 -4.58
N GLU A 102 2.47 19.96 -5.55
CA GLU A 102 1.64 21.14 -5.35
C GLU A 102 0.49 20.82 -4.39
N VAL A 103 0.36 21.57 -3.29
CA VAL A 103 -0.70 21.32 -2.31
C VAL A 103 -1.80 22.36 -2.47
N VAL A 104 -3.05 21.91 -2.53
CA VAL A 104 -4.22 22.77 -2.58
C VAL A 104 -5.12 22.45 -1.39
N VAL A 105 -5.49 23.47 -0.62
CA VAL A 105 -6.29 23.35 0.60
C VAL A 105 -7.50 24.27 0.51
N ALA A 106 -8.69 23.72 0.76
CA ALA A 106 -9.88 24.52 0.96
C ALA A 106 -9.85 25.11 2.37
N ASP A 107 -9.97 26.44 2.49
CA ASP A 107 -9.97 27.15 3.77
C ASP A 107 -11.28 27.96 3.95
N PRO A 108 -12.38 27.29 4.33
CA PRO A 108 -13.67 27.91 4.60
C PRO A 108 -13.63 29.11 5.54
N GLY A 109 -12.76 29.12 6.56
CA GLY A 109 -12.68 30.23 7.51
C GLY A 109 -12.27 31.55 6.84
N THR A 110 -11.44 31.47 5.80
CA THR A 110 -11.07 32.63 4.98
C THR A 110 -11.88 32.77 3.68
N ASN A 111 -12.81 31.85 3.39
CA ASN A 111 -13.50 31.75 2.10
C ASN A 111 -12.55 31.66 0.89
N THR A 112 -11.42 30.97 1.04
CA THR A 112 -10.41 30.85 -0.03
C THR A 112 -9.99 29.41 -0.30
N ILE A 113 -9.34 29.22 -1.45
CA ILE A 113 -8.51 28.05 -1.76
C ILE A 113 -7.06 28.51 -1.67
N LYS A 114 -6.25 27.85 -0.86
CA LYS A 114 -4.84 28.18 -0.66
C LYS A 114 -3.95 27.13 -1.32
N GLN A 115 -2.88 27.58 -1.97
CA GLN A 115 -1.88 26.73 -2.61
C GLN A 115 -0.50 27.05 -2.05
N PHE A 116 0.35 26.02 -1.91
CA PHE A 116 1.76 26.15 -1.55
C PHE A 116 2.60 25.00 -2.12
#